data_AF-A0A7W0KTU3-F1
#
_entry.id   AF-A0A7W0KTU3-F1
#
_cell.length_a   1.000
_cell.length_b   1.000
_cell.length_c   1.000
_cell.angle_alpha   90.00
_cell.angle_beta   90.00
_cell.angle_gamma   90.00
#
_symmetry.space_group_name_H-M   'P 1'
#
loop_
_entity.id
_entity.type
_entity.pdbx_description
1 polymer ?
#
loop_
_entity_poly.entity_id
_entity_poly.type
_entity_poly.pdbx_seq_one_letter_code
_entity_poly.pdbx_strand_id
1 'polypeptide(L)'
;MAMTGTAAPARAVDQSGLWGLRGLAAVVVVCAHAVVLVGLFNNEHELVAQITVSSIAFVHVFLIQSAYLLSRGFLRRQREGLPPERAGRFAWKRATRILPGYWLVLPVALVVMQPHLANWNHPADAVAALLLVNVYSLPALLAAPVHVWCLQVEAGFYFLLPIHDRLARRLVGTGRFPESPLVTLLVLYAT
;
A
#
# COMPACT_ATOMS: atom_id res chain seq x y z
N MET A 1 21.53 -50.54 12.29
CA MET A 1 20.08 -50.26 12.24
C MET A 1 19.88 -48.79 12.57
N ALA A 2 19.84 -47.91 11.56
CA ALA A 2 19.66 -46.46 11.75
C ALA A 2 18.44 -46.02 10.94
N MET A 3 17.40 -45.56 11.63
CA MET A 3 16.18 -45.05 11.01
C MET A 3 16.40 -43.63 10.53
N THR A 4 16.57 -43.45 9.22
CA THR A 4 16.46 -42.14 8.56
C THR A 4 14.99 -41.71 8.55
N GLY A 5 14.60 -40.90 9.53
CA GLY A 5 13.30 -40.22 9.53
C GLY A 5 13.27 -39.18 8.41
N THR A 6 12.53 -39.45 7.34
CA THR A 6 12.23 -38.46 6.31
C THR A 6 11.31 -37.40 6.91
N ALA A 7 11.84 -36.19 7.15
CA ALA A 7 11.03 -35.06 7.56
C ALA A 7 9.97 -34.80 6.48
N ALA A 8 8.69 -34.83 6.87
CA ALA A 8 7.58 -34.55 5.96
C ALA A 8 7.72 -33.11 5.41
N PRO A 9 7.48 -32.88 4.10
CA PRO A 9 7.56 -31.55 3.54
C PRO A 9 6.57 -30.63 4.24
N ALA A 10 7.05 -29.47 4.73
CA ALA A 10 6.22 -28.47 5.36
C ALA A 10 5.08 -28.08 4.41
N ARG A 11 3.82 -28.32 4.82
CA ARG A 11 2.63 -28.01 4.02
C ARG A 11 2.61 -26.51 3.71
N ALA A 12 2.58 -26.16 2.43
CA ALA A 12 2.40 -24.78 2.01
C ALA A 12 1.08 -24.26 2.58
N VAL A 13 1.13 -23.13 3.30
CA VAL A 13 -0.05 -22.47 3.86
C VAL A 13 -0.95 -22.03 2.70
N ASP A 14 -2.21 -22.47 2.69
CA ASP A 14 -3.21 -22.01 1.73
C ASP A 14 -3.48 -20.51 1.93
N GLN A 15 -3.41 -19.75 0.83
CA GLN A 15 -3.56 -18.30 0.82
C GLN A 15 -4.79 -17.85 0.04
N SER A 16 -5.59 -18.79 -0.46
CA SER A 16 -6.81 -18.55 -1.22
C SER A 16 -7.71 -17.51 -0.53
N GLY A 17 -7.95 -17.65 0.78
CA GLY A 17 -8.74 -16.71 1.57
C GLY A 17 -8.15 -15.30 1.63
N LEU A 18 -6.83 -15.16 1.73
CA LEU A 18 -6.16 -13.85 1.74
C LEU A 18 -6.30 -13.14 0.39
N TRP A 19 -6.10 -13.88 -0.71
CA TRP A 19 -6.29 -13.37 -2.07
C TRP A 19 -7.75 -13.02 -2.35
N GLY A 20 -8.69 -13.84 -1.88
CA GLY A 20 -10.12 -13.59 -1.99
C GLY A 20 -10.55 -12.32 -1.25
N LEU A 21 -10.11 -12.15 0.00
CA LEU A 21 -10.38 -10.94 0.77
C LEU A 21 -9.75 -9.70 0.12
N ARG A 22 -8.55 -9.82 -0.47
CA ARG A 22 -7.91 -8.73 -1.21
C ARG A 22 -8.71 -8.33 -2.44
N GLY A 23 -9.17 -9.33 -3.20
CA GLY A 23 -10.00 -9.12 -4.38
C GLY A 23 -11.31 -8.43 -4.01
N LEU A 24 -11.98 -8.89 -2.96
CA LEU A 24 -13.21 -8.27 -2.46
C LEU A 24 -12.98 -6.82 -2.04
N ALA A 25 -11.96 -6.56 -1.22
CA ALA A 25 -11.61 -5.22 -0.79
C ALA A 25 -11.31 -4.30 -2.00
N ALA A 26 -10.55 -4.79 -2.98
CA ALA A 26 -10.24 -4.04 -4.19
C ALA A 26 -11.50 -3.68 -5.00
N VAL A 27 -12.44 -4.62 -5.15
CA VAL A 27 -13.71 -4.38 -5.86
C VAL A 27 -14.54 -3.32 -5.13
N VAL A 28 -14.73 -3.44 -3.82
CA VAL A 28 -15.49 -2.46 -3.02
C VAL A 28 -14.87 -1.06 -3.15
N VAL A 29 -13.54 -0.97 -3.08
CA VAL A 29 -12.82 0.30 -3.23
C VAL A 29 -13.02 0.87 -4.63
N VAL A 30 -12.90 0.08 -5.70
CA VAL A 30 -13.11 0.55 -7.09
C VAL A 30 -14.55 1.04 -7.29
N CYS A 31 -15.55 0.30 -6.80
CA CYS A 31 -16.95 0.71 -6.88
C CYS A 31 -17.19 2.01 -6.11
N ALA A 32 -16.63 2.15 -4.90
CA ALA A 32 -16.74 3.39 -4.13
C ALA A 32 -16.14 4.59 -4.87
N HIS A 33 -14.99 4.42 -5.52
CA HIS A 33 -14.39 5.47 -6.35
C HIS A 33 -15.27 5.84 -7.55
N ALA A 34 -15.89 4.85 -8.21
CA ALA A 34 -16.80 5.11 -9.32
C ALA A 34 -18.03 5.91 -8.87
N VAL A 35 -18.61 5.57 -7.71
CA VAL A 35 -19.75 6.32 -7.14
C VAL A 35 -19.33 7.72 -6.72
N VAL A 36 -18.19 7.88 -6.05
CA VAL A 36 -17.65 9.20 -5.68
C VAL A 36 -17.44 10.06 -6.93
N LEU A 37 -16.87 9.48 -7.99
CA LEU A 37 -16.64 10.16 -9.26
C LEU A 37 -17.94 10.69 -9.85
N VAL A 38 -18.94 9.82 -10.01
CA VAL A 38 -20.25 10.19 -10.57
C VAL A 38 -20.97 11.20 -9.68
N GLY A 39 -20.93 11.00 -8.36
CA GLY A 39 -21.55 11.91 -7.39
C GLY A 39 -20.94 13.31 -7.42
N LEU A 40 -19.63 13.44 -7.62
CA LEU A 40 -18.97 14.75 -7.79
C LEU A 40 -19.47 15.49 -9.04
N PHE A 41 -19.63 14.80 -10.16
CA PHE A 41 -20.15 15.42 -11.40
C PHE A 41 -21.64 15.77 -11.30
N ASN A 42 -22.42 15.05 -10.50
CA ASN A 42 -23.84 15.31 -10.27
C ASN A 42 -24.12 16.26 -9.09
N ASN A 43 -23.09 16.78 -8.43
CA ASN A 43 -23.18 17.62 -7.21
C ASN A 43 -23.87 16.91 -6.02
N GLU A 44 -23.78 15.59 -5.94
CA GLU A 44 -24.35 14.76 -4.86
C GLU A 44 -23.40 14.64 -3.66
N HIS A 45 -23.06 15.77 -3.04
CA HIS A 45 -22.04 15.83 -1.98
C HIS A 45 -22.34 14.93 -0.76
N GLU A 46 -23.61 14.74 -0.42
CA GLU A 46 -24.00 13.85 0.69
C GLU A 46 -23.71 12.38 0.38
N LEU A 47 -24.07 11.92 -0.82
CA LEU A 47 -23.77 10.55 -1.26
C LEU A 47 -22.26 10.31 -1.30
N VAL A 48 -21.51 11.27 -1.83
CA VAL A 48 -20.03 11.22 -1.86
C VAL A 48 -19.47 11.06 -0.45
N ALA A 49 -19.95 11.84 0.52
CA ALA A 49 -19.51 11.75 1.92
C ALA A 49 -19.85 10.39 2.53
N GLN A 50 -21.09 9.91 2.36
CA GLN A 50 -21.54 8.61 2.89
C GLN A 50 -20.72 7.44 2.34
N ILE A 51 -20.48 7.41 1.04
CA ILE A 51 -19.71 6.34 0.39
C ILE A 51 -18.23 6.41 0.78
N THR A 52 -17.66 7.60 0.90
CA THR A 52 -16.27 7.79 1.34
C THR A 52 -16.07 7.23 2.75
N VAL A 53 -16.95 7.56 3.69
CA VAL A 53 -16.89 7.03 5.07
C VAL A 53 -17.10 5.51 5.09
N SER A 54 -18.07 4.99 4.34
CA SER A 54 -18.42 3.56 4.38
C SER A 54 -17.36 2.67 3.73
N SER A 55 -16.63 3.17 2.72
CA SER A 55 -15.60 2.41 2.01
C SER A 55 -14.23 2.45 2.67
N ILE A 56 -14.01 3.35 3.66
CA ILE A 56 -12.70 3.55 4.27
C ILE A 56 -12.15 2.28 4.92
N ALA A 57 -12.99 1.47 5.57
CA ALA A 57 -12.58 0.23 6.21
C ALA A 57 -11.99 -0.77 5.19
N PHE A 58 -12.54 -0.82 3.98
CA PHE A 58 -12.05 -1.72 2.92
C PHE A 58 -10.71 -1.26 2.36
N VAL A 59 -10.48 0.06 2.31
CA VAL A 59 -9.16 0.60 1.98
C VAL A 59 -8.11 0.15 3.00
N HIS A 60 -8.46 0.21 4.31
CA HIS A 60 -7.58 -0.26 5.38
C HIS A 60 -7.26 -1.74 5.23
N VAL A 61 -8.26 -2.58 4.97
CA VAL A 61 -8.05 -4.02 4.72
C VAL A 61 -7.09 -4.22 3.55
N PHE A 62 -7.31 -3.53 2.43
CA PHE A 62 -6.45 -3.63 1.26
C PHE A 62 -5.00 -3.21 1.55
N LEU A 63 -4.80 -2.11 2.29
CA LEU A 63 -3.47 -1.60 2.65
C LEU A 63 -2.75 -2.53 3.63
N ILE A 64 -3.42 -3.00 4.68
CA ILE A 64 -2.87 -3.97 5.65
C ILE A 64 -2.45 -5.25 4.93
N GLN A 65 -3.29 -5.76 4.04
CA GLN A 65 -2.94 -6.94 3.25
C GLN A 65 -1.77 -6.69 2.29
N SER A 66 -1.69 -5.51 1.68
CA SER A 66 -0.54 -5.11 0.84
C SER A 66 0.73 -5.15 1.67
N ALA A 67 0.74 -4.48 2.82
CA ALA A 67 1.89 -4.39 3.69
C ALA A 67 2.32 -5.77 4.24
N TYR A 68 1.35 -6.62 4.58
CA TYR A 68 1.59 -8.02 4.92
C TYR A 68 2.27 -8.79 3.77
N LEU A 69 1.72 -8.73 2.55
CA LEU A 69 2.29 -9.43 1.40
C LEU A 69 3.68 -8.93 1.01
N LEU A 70 3.94 -7.63 1.14
CA LEU A 70 5.26 -7.04 0.94
C LEU A 70 6.26 -7.54 1.99
N SER A 71 5.87 -7.52 3.28
CA SER A 71 6.77 -7.89 4.38
C SER A 71 7.22 -9.35 4.32
N ARG A 72 6.37 -10.27 3.82
CA ARG A 72 6.67 -11.71 3.70
C ARG A 72 8.00 -12.03 3.03
N GLY A 73 8.39 -11.28 2.00
CA GLY A 73 9.67 -11.50 1.31
C GLY A 73 10.88 -11.26 2.24
N PHE A 74 10.80 -10.23 3.08
CA PHE A 74 11.81 -9.90 4.08
C PHE A 74 11.81 -10.93 5.21
N LEU A 75 10.62 -11.29 5.71
CA LEU A 75 10.46 -12.30 6.76
C LEU A 75 11.07 -13.65 6.32
N ARG A 76 10.79 -14.10 5.09
CA ARG A 76 11.34 -15.35 4.56
C ARG A 76 12.86 -15.31 4.53
N ARG A 77 13.46 -14.23 4.01
CA ARG A 77 14.92 -14.06 3.99
C ARG A 77 15.53 -14.08 5.39
N GLN A 78 14.89 -13.46 6.37
CA GLN A 78 15.38 -13.46 7.75
C GLN A 78 15.30 -14.84 8.40
N ARG A 79 14.22 -15.61 8.15
CA ARG A 79 14.07 -17.02 8.59
C ARG A 79 15.13 -17.93 7.97
N GLU A 80 15.43 -17.73 6.69
CA GLU A 80 16.41 -18.51 5.93
C GLU A 80 17.87 -18.06 6.18
N GLY A 81 18.10 -17.07 7.05
CA GLY A 81 19.44 -16.53 7.30
C GLY A 81 20.07 -15.82 6.09
N LEU A 82 19.27 -15.47 5.07
CA LEU A 82 19.74 -14.85 3.85
C LEU A 82 20.09 -13.36 4.06
N PRO A 83 21.01 -12.81 3.25
CA PRO A 83 21.33 -11.40 3.29
C PRO A 83 20.09 -10.53 2.99
N PRO A 84 20.01 -9.32 3.58
CA PRO A 84 18.88 -8.42 3.39
C PRO A 84 18.69 -8.08 1.92
N GLU A 85 17.43 -7.95 1.49
CA GLU A 85 17.16 -7.53 0.12
C GLU A 85 17.62 -6.08 -0.07
N ARG A 86 18.35 -5.82 -1.16
CA ARG A 86 18.79 -4.47 -1.49
C ARG A 86 17.56 -3.58 -1.72
N ALA A 87 17.38 -2.57 -0.87
CA ALA A 87 16.24 -1.64 -0.92
C ALA A 87 15.98 -1.09 -2.33
N GLY A 88 17.04 -0.63 -3.02
CA GLY A 88 16.92 -0.12 -4.40
C GLY A 88 16.44 -1.17 -5.40
N ARG A 89 16.88 -2.43 -5.28
CA ARG A 89 16.41 -3.51 -6.17
C ARG A 89 14.95 -3.88 -5.89
N PHE A 90 14.55 -3.87 -4.62
CA PHE A 90 13.17 -4.11 -4.21
C PHE A 90 12.24 -3.01 -4.73
N ALA A 91 12.58 -1.75 -4.48
CA ALA A 91 11.83 -0.59 -4.94
C ALA A 91 11.77 -0.54 -6.48
N TRP A 92 12.89 -0.76 -7.17
CA TRP A 92 12.93 -0.73 -8.64
C TRP A 92 11.98 -1.73 -9.31
N LYS A 93 11.94 -2.99 -8.84
CA LYS A 93 11.04 -4.02 -9.37
C LYS A 93 9.56 -3.66 -9.25
N ARG A 94 9.22 -2.87 -8.24
CA ARG A 94 7.84 -2.42 -7.97
C ARG A 94 7.55 -1.16 -8.78
N ALA A 95 8.48 -0.21 -8.77
CA ALA A 95 8.43 1.04 -9.51
C ALA A 95 8.18 0.79 -11.01
N THR A 96 8.92 -0.13 -11.65
CA THR A 96 8.74 -0.42 -13.08
C THR A 96 7.40 -1.05 -13.44
N ARG A 97 6.66 -1.59 -12.47
CA ARG A 97 5.34 -2.18 -12.69
C ARG A 97 4.21 -1.19 -12.41
N ILE A 98 4.42 -0.25 -11.49
CA ILE A 98 3.35 0.59 -10.95
C ILE A 98 3.44 2.03 -11.47
N LEU A 99 4.64 2.61 -11.54
CA LEU A 99 4.83 4.00 -11.98
C LEU A 99 4.36 4.26 -13.42
N PRO A 100 4.54 3.35 -14.41
CA PRO A 100 4.05 3.62 -15.76
C PRO A 100 2.53 3.80 -15.80
N GLY A 101 1.78 2.94 -15.10
CA GLY A 101 0.33 3.08 -15.00
C GLY A 101 -0.07 4.35 -14.24
N TYR A 102 0.64 4.66 -13.16
CA TYR A 102 0.41 5.87 -12.38
C TYR A 102 0.60 7.14 -13.23
N TRP A 103 1.70 7.25 -13.95
CA TRP A 103 2.00 8.41 -14.78
C TRP A 103 1.11 8.55 -16.01
N LEU A 104 0.44 7.47 -16.43
CA LEU A 104 -0.60 7.55 -17.46
C LEU A 104 -1.94 8.02 -16.89
N VAL A 105 -2.33 7.52 -15.71
CA VAL A 105 -3.62 7.84 -15.10
C VAL A 105 -3.63 9.23 -14.48
N LEU A 106 -2.52 9.66 -13.86
CA LEU A 106 -2.44 10.95 -13.17
C LEU A 106 -2.78 12.14 -14.09
N PRO A 107 -2.20 12.32 -15.29
CA PRO A 107 -2.57 13.41 -16.19
C PRO A 107 -4.05 13.37 -16.58
N VAL A 108 -4.58 12.18 -16.87
CA VAL A 108 -6.00 12.01 -17.22
C VAL A 108 -6.89 12.45 -16.06
N ALA A 109 -6.57 12.00 -14.85
CA ALA A 109 -7.29 12.41 -13.64
C ALA A 109 -7.23 13.92 -13.42
N LEU A 110 -6.06 14.54 -13.63
CA LEU A 110 -5.89 15.98 -13.45
C LEU A 110 -6.72 16.79 -14.44
N VAL A 111 -6.82 16.34 -15.70
CA VAL A 111 -7.62 17.00 -16.74
C VAL A 111 -9.11 16.81 -16.48
N VAL A 112 -9.55 15.58 -16.19
CA VAL A 112 -10.98 15.27 -16.02
C VAL A 112 -11.53 15.84 -14.70
N MET A 113 -10.73 15.88 -13.64
CA MET A 113 -11.17 16.39 -12.33
C MET A 113 -10.95 17.89 -12.14
N GLN A 114 -10.33 18.63 -13.09
CA GLN A 114 -10.01 20.07 -12.97
C GLN A 114 -11.09 20.89 -12.21
N PRO A 115 -12.40 20.81 -12.54
CA PRO A 115 -13.43 21.63 -11.90
C PRO A 115 -13.73 21.26 -10.45
N HIS A 116 -13.40 20.02 -10.05
CA HIS A 116 -13.70 19.44 -8.74
C HIS A 116 -12.47 19.35 -7.83
N LEU A 117 -11.27 19.68 -8.34
CA LEU A 117 -10.04 19.79 -7.55
C LEU A 117 -9.96 21.19 -6.92
N ALA A 118 -10.86 21.48 -5.97
CA ALA A 118 -11.08 22.82 -5.40
C ALA A 118 -9.82 23.54 -4.88
N ASN A 119 -8.72 22.81 -4.63
CA ASN A 119 -7.49 23.32 -4.04
C ASN A 119 -6.22 23.01 -4.87
N TRP A 120 -6.33 22.51 -6.11
CA TRP A 120 -5.17 22.29 -6.97
C TRP A 120 -4.73 23.59 -7.64
N ASN A 121 -4.23 24.52 -6.82
CA ASN A 121 -4.01 25.90 -7.22
C ASN A 121 -2.54 26.23 -7.43
N HIS A 122 -1.61 25.30 -7.13
CA HIS A 122 -0.17 25.55 -7.25
C HIS A 122 0.53 24.46 -8.08
N PRO A 123 1.51 24.82 -8.95
CA PRO A 123 2.37 23.83 -9.64
C PRO A 123 3.06 22.85 -8.69
N ALA A 124 3.27 23.26 -7.42
CA ALA A 124 3.84 22.41 -6.39
C ALA A 124 2.96 21.20 -6.04
N ASP A 125 1.63 21.29 -6.18
CA ASP A 125 0.72 20.17 -5.92
C ASP A 125 0.88 19.08 -6.99
N ALA A 126 1.08 19.50 -8.25
CA ALA A 126 1.40 18.61 -9.35
C ALA A 126 2.76 17.92 -9.19
N VAL A 127 3.77 18.69 -8.77
CA VAL A 127 5.09 18.12 -8.45
C VAL A 127 4.97 17.15 -7.26
N ALA A 128 4.24 17.51 -6.21
CA ALA A 128 4.05 16.65 -5.04
C ALA A 128 3.32 15.35 -5.39
N ALA A 129 2.31 15.40 -6.26
CA ALA A 129 1.64 14.19 -6.75
C ALA A 129 2.57 13.34 -7.61
N LEU A 130 3.29 13.94 -8.57
CA LEU A 130 4.28 13.24 -9.40
C LEU A 130 5.37 12.53 -8.57
N LEU A 131 5.75 13.13 -7.45
CA LEU A 131 6.71 12.60 -6.49
C LEU A 131 6.11 11.66 -5.44
N LEU A 132 4.79 11.45 -5.47
CA LEU A 132 4.04 10.60 -4.53
C LEU A 132 4.10 11.07 -3.07
N VAL A 133 4.20 12.39 -2.84
CA VAL A 133 4.34 12.97 -1.49
C VAL A 133 3.17 13.85 -1.06
N ASN A 134 2.16 14.09 -1.91
CA ASN A 134 1.05 14.98 -1.52
C ASN A 134 0.22 14.44 -0.34
N VAL A 135 0.24 13.13 -0.08
CA VAL A 135 -0.42 12.52 1.09
C VAL A 135 0.09 13.07 2.42
N TYR A 136 1.32 13.60 2.46
CA TYR A 136 1.94 14.16 3.68
C TYR A 136 1.61 15.64 3.91
N SER A 137 0.82 16.26 3.04
CA SER A 137 0.34 17.64 3.17
C SER A 137 -1.18 17.62 3.20
N LEU A 138 -1.77 18.04 4.33
CA LEU A 138 -3.23 18.01 4.51
C LEU A 138 -3.97 18.81 3.42
N PRO A 139 -3.53 20.04 3.04
CA PRO A 139 -4.13 20.76 1.92
C PRO A 139 -4.00 20.03 0.59
N ALA A 140 -2.83 19.46 0.30
CA ALA A 140 -2.59 18.77 -0.97
C ALA A 140 -3.28 17.40 -1.04
N LEU A 141 -3.49 16.73 0.09
CA LEU A 141 -4.28 15.50 0.19
C LEU A 141 -5.76 15.77 -0.10
N LEU A 142 -6.31 16.87 0.43
CA LEU A 142 -7.68 17.28 0.15
C LEU A 142 -7.86 17.81 -1.28
N ALA A 143 -6.80 18.31 -1.90
CA ALA A 143 -6.77 18.79 -3.28
C ALA A 143 -6.53 17.67 -4.31
N ALA A 144 -5.92 16.56 -3.90
CA ALA A 144 -5.51 15.51 -4.80
C ALA A 144 -6.68 14.63 -5.22
N PRO A 145 -6.60 14.02 -6.42
CA PRO A 145 -7.60 13.04 -6.81
C PRO A 145 -7.66 11.90 -5.77
N VAL A 146 -8.85 11.63 -5.21
CA VAL A 146 -9.10 10.63 -4.14
C VAL A 146 -8.56 9.22 -4.45
N HIS A 147 -8.21 8.93 -5.70
CA HIS A 147 -7.66 7.64 -6.13
C HIS A 147 -6.13 7.51 -5.99
N VAL A 148 -5.36 8.59 -5.86
CA VAL A 148 -3.88 8.51 -5.89
C VAL A 148 -3.24 8.25 -4.52
N TRP A 149 -3.93 8.58 -3.41
CA TRP A 149 -3.31 8.53 -2.08
C TRP A 149 -2.96 7.10 -1.64
N CYS A 150 -3.77 6.08 -1.99
CA CYS A 150 -3.46 4.68 -1.67
C CYS A 150 -2.08 4.25 -2.19
N LEU A 151 -1.72 4.67 -3.40
CA LEU A 151 -0.42 4.38 -3.99
C LEU A 151 0.71 5.07 -3.21
N GLN A 152 0.47 6.28 -2.72
CA GLN A 152 1.47 7.07 -2.01
C GLN A 152 1.73 6.48 -0.62
N VAL A 153 0.68 6.01 0.06
CA VAL A 153 0.81 5.22 1.28
C VAL A 153 1.59 3.93 1.01
N GLU A 154 1.29 3.23 -0.10
CA GLU A 154 2.03 2.03 -0.47
C GLU A 154 3.51 2.31 -0.78
N ALA A 155 3.81 3.46 -1.41
CA ALA A 155 5.18 3.91 -1.63
C ALA A 155 5.94 4.11 -0.31
N GLY A 156 5.26 4.60 0.73
CA GLY A 156 5.78 4.64 2.09
C GLY A 156 6.24 3.26 2.59
N PHE A 157 5.44 2.20 2.36
CA PHE A 157 5.85 0.83 2.71
C PHE A 157 7.10 0.37 1.95
N TYR A 158 7.28 0.80 0.70
CA TYR A 158 8.49 0.46 -0.05
C TYR A 158 9.77 1.04 0.56
N PHE A 159 9.66 2.19 1.23
CA PHE A 159 10.78 2.82 1.93
C PHE A 159 10.98 2.26 3.34
N LEU A 160 9.89 2.09 4.10
CA LEU A 160 9.92 1.70 5.51
C LEU A 160 10.32 0.24 5.71
N LEU A 161 9.88 -0.68 4.86
CA LEU A 161 10.15 -2.12 5.02
C LEU A 161 11.64 -2.47 4.98
N PRO A 162 12.45 -1.98 4.02
CA PRO A 162 13.89 -2.20 4.03
C PRO A 162 14.61 -1.62 5.26
N ILE A 163 14.14 -0.47 5.77
CA ILE A 163 14.69 0.16 6.97
C ILE A 163 14.38 -0.71 8.19
N HIS A 164 13.13 -1.13 8.32
CA HIS A 164 12.67 -2.02 9.38
C HIS A 164 13.44 -3.35 9.38
N ASP A 165 13.57 -4.03 8.23
CA ASP A 165 14.34 -5.29 8.13
C ASP A 165 15.80 -5.10 8.56
N ARG A 166 16.44 -4.01 8.15
CA ARG A 166 17.84 -3.73 8.51
C ARG A 166 17.98 -3.41 10.00
N LEU A 167 17.06 -2.63 10.57
CA LEU A 167 17.05 -2.29 11.99
C LEU A 167 16.79 -3.52 12.88
N ALA A 168 15.80 -4.34 12.51
CA ALA A 168 15.48 -5.58 13.21
C ALA A 168 16.67 -6.54 13.25
N ARG A 169 17.39 -6.69 12.12
CA ARG A 169 18.62 -7.51 12.07
C ARG A 169 19.74 -6.97 12.94
N ARG A 170 19.88 -5.65 13.05
CA ARG A 170 20.90 -5.00 13.90
C ARG A 170 20.60 -5.12 15.38
N LEU A 171 19.34 -4.95 15.79
CA LEU A 171 18.95 -4.90 17.20
C LEU A 171 18.68 -6.29 17.79
N VAL A 172 18.02 -7.16 17.04
CA VAL A 172 17.53 -8.46 17.54
C VAL A 172 18.39 -9.64 17.06
N GLY A 173 19.11 -9.45 15.96
CA GLY A 173 19.95 -10.48 15.32
C GLY A 173 19.24 -11.25 14.20
N THR A 174 20.02 -11.92 13.35
CA THR A 174 19.50 -12.77 12.27
C THR A 174 18.83 -14.02 12.82
N GLY A 175 17.64 -14.36 12.31
CA GLY A 175 16.87 -15.54 12.75
C GLY A 175 16.07 -15.36 14.05
N ARG A 176 16.22 -14.24 14.75
CA ARG A 176 15.42 -13.89 15.93
C ARG A 176 14.34 -12.89 15.54
N PHE A 177 13.08 -13.29 15.71
CA PHE A 177 11.91 -12.46 15.41
C PHE A 177 11.33 -11.90 16.70
N PRO A 178 11.12 -10.58 16.81
CA PRO A 178 9.96 -10.13 17.55
C PRO A 178 8.73 -10.50 16.72
N GLU A 179 7.70 -11.08 17.33
CA GLU A 179 6.43 -11.42 16.67
C GLU A 179 5.63 -10.18 16.22
N SER A 180 6.26 -9.01 16.24
CA SER A 180 5.68 -7.69 16.10
C SER A 180 5.82 -7.01 14.72
N PRO A 181 6.16 -7.63 13.57
CA PRO A 181 6.19 -6.86 12.33
C PRO A 181 4.79 -6.31 12.00
N LEU A 182 3.72 -7.02 12.40
CA LEU A 182 2.36 -6.53 12.33
C LEU A 182 2.13 -5.37 13.30
N VAL A 183 2.53 -5.48 14.57
CA VAL A 183 2.34 -4.43 15.57
C VAL A 183 3.12 -3.16 15.22
N THR A 184 4.34 -3.28 14.72
CA THR A 184 5.15 -2.12 14.30
C THR A 184 4.59 -1.46 13.04
N LEU A 185 4.08 -2.24 12.07
CA LEU A 185 3.37 -1.68 10.91
C LEU A 185 2.00 -1.08 11.27
N LEU A 186 1.28 -1.67 12.23
CA LEU A 186 0.00 -1.19 12.71
C LEU A 186 0.19 0.13 13.50
N VAL A 187 1.22 0.21 14.33
CA VAL A 187 1.57 1.42 15.10
C VAL A 187 2.02 2.54 14.18
N LEU A 188 2.81 2.25 13.13
CA LEU A 188 3.22 3.26 12.14
C LEU A 188 2.06 3.76 11.25
N TYR A 189 0.96 3.00 11.16
CA TYR A 189 -0.19 3.33 10.33
C TYR A 189 -1.34 3.96 11.16
N ALA A 190 -1.39 3.69 12.47
CA ALA A 190 -2.39 4.23 13.40
C ALA A 190 -2.02 5.59 14.03
N THR A 191 -0.92 6.21 13.59
CA THR A 191 -0.52 7.59 13.94
C THR A 191 -0.53 8.45 12.69
#